data_AF-F0ZS68-F1
#
_entry.id   AF-F0ZS68-F1
#
_cell.length_a   1.000
_cell.length_b   1.000
_cell.length_c   1.000
_cell.angle_alpha   90.00
_cell.angle_beta   90.00
_cell.angle_gamma   90.00
#
_symmetry.space_group_name_H-M   'P 1'
#
loop_
_entity.id
_entity.type
_entity.pdbx_description
1 polymer ?
#
loop_
_entity_poly.entity_id
_entity_poly.type
_entity_poly.pdbx_seq_one_letter_code
_entity_poly.pdbx_strand_id
1 'polypeptide(L)' 'NENDSYHRTKSKTASCNTYSFKKDSKTFSFIDTPGLSDTRGVEQDDINIGKIIESAENCSSLSAVLIVIDNNSKNDY' A
#
# COMPACT_ATOMS: atom_id res chain seq x y z
N ASN A 1 -17.15 -16.15 -17.85
CA ASN A 1 -17.32 -14.68 -17.75
C ASN A 1 -16.05 -14.10 -17.15
N GLU A 2 -15.21 -13.67 -18.07
CA GLU A 2 -13.78 -13.45 -17.94
C GLU A 2 -13.57 -11.99 -18.34
N ASN A 3 -13.32 -11.12 -17.36
CA ASN A 3 -12.96 -9.71 -17.55
C ASN A 3 -12.55 -9.06 -16.22
N ASP A 4 -11.39 -9.44 -15.64
CA ASP A 4 -10.84 -8.69 -14.49
C ASP A 4 -9.30 -8.63 -14.48
N SER A 5 -8.69 -8.69 -15.66
CA SER A 5 -7.23 -8.82 -15.83
C SER A 5 -6.52 -7.56 -16.36
N TYR A 6 -7.19 -6.40 -16.38
CA TYR A 6 -6.64 -5.18 -16.98
C TYR A 6 -6.31 -4.03 -16.01
N HIS A 7 -6.42 -4.22 -14.68
CA HIS A 7 -6.32 -3.08 -13.75
C HIS A 7 -5.59 -3.33 -12.41
N ARG A 8 -4.61 -4.24 -12.40
CA ARG A 8 -3.93 -4.64 -11.14
C ARG A 8 -2.88 -3.65 -10.63
N THR A 9 -2.46 -2.70 -11.45
CA THR A 9 -1.40 -1.72 -11.12
C THR A 9 -1.92 -0.34 -10.71
N LYS A 10 -3.24 -0.11 -10.74
CA LYS A 10 -3.80 1.11 -10.11
C LYS A 10 -3.99 0.81 -8.64
N SER A 11 -3.37 1.62 -7.78
CA SER A 11 -3.61 1.55 -6.35
C SER A 11 -5.11 1.67 -6.09
N LYS A 12 -5.73 0.57 -5.67
CA LYS A 12 -7.17 0.49 -5.37
C LYS A 12 -7.52 1.34 -4.14
N THR A 13 -6.53 1.58 -3.27
CA THR A 13 -6.63 2.40 -2.07
C THR A 13 -6.09 3.80 -2.35
N ALA A 14 -6.92 4.83 -2.12
CA ALA A 14 -6.55 6.24 -2.32
C ALA A 14 -6.02 6.93 -1.05
N SER A 15 -6.18 6.30 0.11
CA SER A 15 -5.79 6.77 1.45
C SER A 15 -5.14 5.62 2.23
N CYS A 16 -4.34 5.95 3.25
CA CYS A 16 -3.85 4.93 4.18
C CYS A 16 -4.99 4.47 5.10
N ASN A 17 -5.07 3.18 5.37
CA ASN A 17 -6.07 2.58 6.27
C ASN A 17 -5.39 1.82 7.38
N THR A 18 -5.86 1.99 8.61
CA THR A 18 -5.32 1.28 9.78
C THR A 18 -6.24 0.14 10.19
N TYR A 19 -5.67 -1.06 10.27
CA TYR A 19 -6.31 -2.26 10.78
C TYR A 19 -5.68 -2.65 12.10
N SER A 20 -6.48 -2.68 13.17
CA SER A 20 -6.00 -3.04 14.50
C SER A 20 -6.68 -4.30 15.01
N PHE A 21 -5.89 -5.22 15.54
CA PHE A 21 -6.39 -6.39 16.26
C PHE A 21 -5.63 -6.63 17.55
N LYS A 22 -6.27 -7.29 18.51
CA LYS A 22 -5.68 -7.63 19.79
C LYS A 22 -5.35 -9.11 19.84
N LYS A 23 -4.15 -9.44 20.32
CA LYS A 23 -3.73 -10.81 20.61
C LYS A 23 -2.80 -10.81 21.82
N ASP A 24 -3.05 -11.70 22.77
CA ASP A 24 -2.24 -11.89 23.98
C ASP A 24 -1.93 -10.56 24.71
N SER A 25 -2.97 -9.75 24.93
CA SER A 25 -2.91 -8.41 25.56
C SER A 25 -2.09 -7.34 24.81
N LYS A 26 -1.62 -7.64 23.59
CA LYS A 26 -0.97 -6.68 22.70
C LYS A 26 -1.94 -6.23 21.61
N THR A 27 -1.88 -4.95 21.26
CA THR A 27 -2.55 -4.41 20.08
C THR A 27 -1.56 -4.38 18.93
N PHE A 28 -1.94 -5.00 17.82
CA PHE A 28 -1.19 -4.95 16.56
C PHE A 28 -1.96 -4.04 15.61
N SER A 29 -1.28 -3.03 15.08
CA SER A 29 -1.82 -2.11 14.08
C SER A 29 -1.03 -2.24 12.80
N PHE A 30 -1.74 -2.48 11.70
CA PHE A 30 -1.19 -2.54 10.35
C PHE A 30 -1.73 -1.36 9.56
N ILE A 31 -0.85 -0.64 8.89
CA ILE A 31 -1.21 0.46 8.01
C ILE A 31 -1.08 -0.05 6.59
N ASP A 32 -2.22 -0.22 5.92
CA ASP A 32 -2.27 -0.45 4.49
C ASP A 32 -2.08 0.90 3.78
N THR A 33 -1.15 0.95 2.85
CA THR A 33 -0.74 2.18 2.16
C THR A 33 -1.08 2.09 0.69
N PRO A 34 -1.39 3.22 0.03
CA PRO A 34 -1.40 3.28 -1.42
C PRO A 34 -0.09 2.71 -2.01
N GLY A 35 -0.20 1.97 -3.11
CA GLY A 35 0.96 1.42 -3.79
C GLY A 35 1.88 2.50 -4.35
N LEU A 36 3.18 2.21 -4.38
CA LEU A 36 4.19 2.95 -5.12
C LEU A 36 4.38 2.25 -6.47
N SER A 37 4.60 2.98 -7.57
CA SER A 37 4.55 2.47 -8.95
C SER A 37 3.12 2.29 -9.49
N ASP A 38 2.25 3.26 -9.22
CA ASP A 38 0.95 3.30 -9.88
C ASP A 38 1.11 3.64 -11.37
N THR A 39 0.32 3.02 -12.24
CA THR A 39 0.19 3.39 -13.66
C THR A 39 -0.14 4.87 -13.92
N ARG A 40 -0.57 5.60 -12.88
CA ARG A 40 -0.82 7.05 -12.92
C ARG A 40 0.46 7.91 -12.97
N GLY A 41 1.64 7.31 -12.81
CA GLY A 41 2.94 7.98 -13.00
C GLY A 41 3.52 8.62 -11.74
N VAL A 42 4.71 9.21 -11.91
CA VAL A 42 5.58 9.70 -10.82
C VAL A 42 4.89 10.73 -9.92
N GLU A 43 4.10 11.64 -10.48
CA GLU A 43 3.37 12.65 -9.68
C GLU A 43 2.39 12.01 -8.67
N GLN A 44 1.76 10.89 -9.05
CA GLN A 44 0.88 10.17 -8.14
C GLN A 44 1.67 9.43 -7.05
N ASP A 45 2.87 8.95 -7.38
CA ASP A 45 3.77 8.32 -6.42
C ASP A 45 4.23 9.34 -5.36
N ASP A 46 4.56 10.58 -5.75
CA ASP A 46 4.90 11.65 -4.80
C ASP A 46 3.76 11.93 -3.80
N ILE A 47 2.52 12.00 -4.31
CA ILE A 47 1.32 12.15 -3.46
C ILE A 47 1.15 10.94 -2.53
N ASN A 48 1.40 9.73 -3.01
CA ASN A 48 1.29 8.51 -2.22
C ASN A 48 2.36 8.46 -1.12
N ILE A 49 3.60 8.83 -1.45
CA ILE A 49 4.70 8.96 -0.48
C ILE A 49 4.33 9.97 0.61
N GLY A 50 3.78 11.12 0.25
CA GLY A 50 3.32 12.12 1.22
C GLY A 50 2.33 11.54 2.22
N LYS A 51 1.32 10.80 1.74
CA LYS A 51 0.32 10.12 2.61
C LYS A 51 0.93 9.05 3.52
N ILE A 52 1.92 8.32 3.02
CA ILE A 52 2.64 7.28 3.78
C ILE A 52 3.43 7.92 4.92
N ILE A 53 4.18 8.98 4.62
CA ILE A 53 4.96 9.72 5.62
C ILE A 53 4.03 10.32 6.67
N GLU A 54 2.96 11.02 6.26
CA GLU A 54 1.98 11.59 7.18
C GLU A 54 1.35 10.52 8.08
N SER A 55 1.04 9.34 7.55
CA SER A 55 0.50 8.23 8.35
C SER A 55 1.50 7.68 9.35
N ALA A 56 2.78 7.59 8.96
CA ALA A 56 3.85 7.14 9.84
C ALA A 56 4.14 8.15 10.96
N GLU A 57 4.10 9.46 10.66
CA GLU A 57 4.27 10.53 11.65
C GLU A 57 3.14 10.57 12.68
N ASN A 58 1.92 10.25 12.27
CA ASN A 58 0.76 10.17 13.16
C ASN A 58 0.75 8.90 14.04
N CYS A 59 1.70 7.98 13.83
CA CYS A 59 1.83 6.81 14.70
C CYS A 59 2.66 7.14 15.94
N SER A 60 2.18 6.69 17.10
CA SER A 60 2.94 6.82 18.35
C SER A 60 4.28 6.07 18.33
N SER A 61 4.36 5.00 17.55
CA SER A 61 5.58 4.24 17.29
C SER A 61 5.45 3.42 16.00
N LEU A 62 6.55 3.24 15.28
CA LEU A 62 6.64 2.38 14.10
C LEU A 62 7.60 1.22 14.40
N SER A 63 7.09 0.00 14.49
CA SER A 63 7.89 -1.17 14.88
C SER A 63 8.55 -1.88 13.70
N ALA A 64 7.93 -1.86 12.52
CA ALA A 64 8.41 -2.56 11.33
C ALA A 64 7.80 -1.95 10.07
N VAL A 65 8.47 -2.17 8.94
CA VAL A 65 7.98 -1.84 7.59
C VAL A 65 7.92 -3.12 6.76
N LEU A 66 6.78 -3.38 6.12
CA LEU A 66 6.60 -4.50 5.20
C LEU A 66 6.60 -3.95 3.77
N ILE A 67 7.55 -4.41 2.96
CA ILE A 67 7.63 -4.05 1.53
C ILE A 67 7.12 -5.25 0.73
N VAL A 68 6.04 -5.03 -0.03
CA VAL A 68 5.45 -6.04 -0.91
C VAL A 68 5.78 -5.66 -2.36
N ILE A 69 6.44 -6.56 -3.08
CA ILE A 69 6.81 -6.37 -4.49
C ILE A 69 6.01 -7.37 -5.31
N ASP A 70 5.15 -6.88 -6.21
CA ASP A 70 4.53 -7.70 -7.23
C ASP A 70 5.43 -7.74 -8.47
N ASN A 71 5.67 -8.94 -9.01
CA ASN A 71 6.47 -9.13 -10.21
C ASN A 71 5.53 -9.47 -11.38
N ASN A 72 4.91 -8.45 -11.97
CA ASN A 72 4.19 -8.60 -13.24
C ASN A 72 5.17 -8.56 -14.41
N SER A 73 6.00 -9.60 -14.53
CA SER A 73 6.71 -9.87 -15.78
C SER A 73 5.69 -10.49 -16.75
N LYS A 74 5.13 -9.68 -17.65
CA LYS A 74 4.58 -10.26 -18.88
C LYS A 74 5.77 -10.75 -19.70
N ASN A 75 5.88 -12.07 -19.83
CA ASN A 75 6.70 -12.69 -20.85
C ASN A 75 6.07 -12.34 -22.20
N ASP A 76 6.56 -11.27 -22.83
CA ASP A 76 6.26 -10.96 -24.22
C ASP A 76 7.18 -11.85 -25.08
N TYR A 77 6.65 -13.00 -25.54
CA TYR A 77 7.21 -13.82 -26.62
C TYR A 77 6.65 -13.36 -27.97
#